data_AF-A0A0B5ILF3-F1
#
_entry.id   AF-A0A0B5ILF3-F1
#
_cell.length_a   1.000
_cell.length_b   1.000
_cell.length_c   1.000
_cell.angle_alpha   90.00
_cell.angle_beta   90.00
_cell.angle_gamma   90.00
#
_symmetry.space_group_name_H-M   'P 1'
#
loop_
_entity.id
_entity.type
_entity.pdbx_description
1 polymer ?
#
loop_
_entity_poly.entity_id
_entity_poly.type
_entity_poly.pdbx_seq_one_letter_code
_entity_poly.pdbx_strand_id
1 'polypeptide(L)'
;MSQLGEVGKTRYLVLHDYGMGWLQWWVWADSAEEIVSACAEIEVITNPDAVRRAETWDLEEVHLDDPDPNPLSGFRAQRDAQRGQPGFAALVGRDRVYLRWPEFEDGAVFLMELGPDGRRLRQVEIGPGGGAVKTSVEDWPFNAPFDLHDPQYVAMEIGRDDFEAAWHRAHRKPKG
;
A
#
# COMPACT_ATOMS: atom_id res chain seq x y z
N MET A 1 -24.04 15.30 -18.63
CA MET A 1 -25.27 15.55 -17.84
C MET A 1 -24.91 15.25 -16.40
N SER A 2 -25.09 16.21 -15.51
CA SER A 2 -24.59 16.22 -14.14
C SER A 2 -25.07 15.00 -13.36
N GLN A 3 -24.14 14.18 -12.87
CA GLN A 3 -24.40 13.19 -11.83
C GLN A 3 -24.84 13.94 -10.59
N LEU A 4 -26.14 13.85 -10.30
CA LEU A 4 -26.66 14.10 -8.97
C LEU A 4 -26.00 13.06 -8.07
N GLY A 5 -25.02 13.48 -7.27
CA GLY A 5 -24.51 12.65 -6.19
C GLY A 5 -25.70 12.16 -5.37
N GLU A 6 -25.76 10.86 -5.13
CA GLU A 6 -26.65 10.32 -4.10
C GLU A 6 -26.40 11.12 -2.81
N VAL A 7 -27.47 11.59 -2.19
CA VAL A 7 -27.39 12.48 -1.03
C VAL A 7 -26.55 11.81 0.06
N GLY A 8 -25.30 12.27 0.21
CA GLY A 8 -24.38 11.82 1.27
C GLY A 8 -23.02 11.29 0.79
N LYS A 9 -22.91 10.73 -0.42
CA LYS A 9 -21.66 10.07 -0.88
C LYS A 9 -20.75 11.01 -1.67
N THR A 10 -19.45 10.82 -1.49
CA THR A 10 -18.37 11.50 -2.21
C THR A 10 -17.68 10.53 -3.17
N ARG A 11 -17.21 11.03 -4.32
CA ARG A 11 -16.48 10.24 -5.31
C ARG A 11 -14.98 10.30 -5.04
N TYR A 12 -14.34 9.14 -4.92
CA TYR A 12 -12.92 9.00 -4.64
C TYR A 12 -12.20 8.27 -5.78
N LEU A 13 -11.01 8.74 -6.15
CA LEU A 13 -10.15 8.00 -7.07
C LEU A 13 -9.44 6.91 -6.27
N VAL A 14 -9.62 5.65 -6.66
CA VAL A 14 -8.95 4.52 -6.02
C VAL A 14 -7.98 3.86 -6.99
N LEU A 15 -6.95 3.23 -6.43
CA LEU A 15 -5.92 2.52 -7.17
C LEU A 15 -5.59 1.19 -6.48
N HIS A 16 -5.39 0.16 -7.29
CA HIS A 16 -4.75 -1.08 -6.89
C HIS A 16 -3.47 -1.27 -7.74
N ASP A 17 -2.34 -1.53 -7.08
CA ASP A 17 -1.07 -1.85 -7.74
C ASP A 17 -0.78 -3.36 -7.62
N TYR A 18 -0.66 -4.04 -8.77
CA TYR A 18 -0.34 -5.47 -8.84
C TYR A 18 1.15 -5.72 -9.19
N GLY A 19 2.00 -4.72 -9.05
CA GLY A 19 3.46 -4.77 -9.25
C GLY A 19 3.92 -4.66 -10.71
N MET A 20 3.09 -5.11 -11.66
CA MET A 20 3.34 -5.02 -13.12
C MET A 20 2.47 -3.98 -13.82
N GLY A 21 1.72 -3.19 -13.05
CA GLY A 21 0.79 -2.17 -13.50
C GLY A 21 -0.23 -1.86 -12.42
N TRP A 22 -1.18 -0.98 -12.73
CA TRP A 22 -2.21 -0.55 -11.79
C TRP A 22 -3.58 -0.51 -12.45
N LEU A 23 -4.61 -0.69 -11.63
CA LEU A 23 -6.01 -0.47 -11.99
C LEU A 23 -6.55 0.71 -11.20
N GLN A 24 -7.46 1.47 -11.82
CA GLN A 24 -8.09 2.64 -11.21
C GLN A 24 -9.58 2.66 -11.48
N TRP A 25 -10.33 3.11 -10.49
CA TRP A 25 -11.77 3.28 -10.53
C TRP A 25 -12.16 4.56 -9.81
N TRP A 26 -13.36 5.06 -10.11
CA TRP A 26 -14.03 5.97 -9.21
C TRP A 26 -14.91 5.17 -8.25
N VAL A 27 -14.78 5.43 -6.96
CA VAL A 27 -15.60 4.80 -5.92
C VAL A 27 -16.44 5.84 -5.21
N TRP A 28 -17.74 5.62 -5.15
CA TRP A 28 -18.67 6.40 -4.34
C TRP A 28 -18.78 5.81 -2.94
N ALA A 29 -18.46 6.60 -1.92
CA ALA A 29 -18.46 6.20 -0.51
C ALA A 29 -18.72 7.40 0.42
N ASP A 30 -18.97 7.16 1.70
CA ASP A 30 -19.13 8.24 2.69
C ASP A 30 -17.79 8.88 3.06
N SER A 31 -16.70 8.09 3.07
CA SER A 31 -15.35 8.60 3.30
C SER A 31 -14.24 7.76 2.64
N ALA A 32 -13.04 8.31 2.55
CA ALA A 32 -11.86 7.57 2.09
C ALA A 32 -11.48 6.45 3.06
N GLU A 33 -11.62 6.70 4.36
CA GLU A 33 -11.37 5.73 5.43
C GLU A 33 -12.34 4.56 5.35
N GLU A 34 -13.59 4.78 4.94
CA GLU A 34 -14.57 3.72 4.70
C GLU A 34 -14.07 2.75 3.62
N ILE A 35 -13.58 3.29 2.49
CA ILE A 35 -13.05 2.49 1.37
C ILE A 35 -11.86 1.64 1.85
N VAL A 36 -10.87 2.25 2.50
CA VAL A 36 -9.67 1.53 2.98
C VAL A 36 -10.04 0.50 4.05
N SER A 37 -11.03 0.78 4.89
CA SER A 37 -11.50 -0.16 5.91
C SER A 37 -12.26 -1.34 5.30
N ALA A 38 -12.94 -1.13 4.17
CA ALA A 38 -13.78 -2.11 3.49
C ALA A 38 -13.03 -2.97 2.46
N CYS A 39 -11.99 -2.46 1.81
CA CYS A 39 -11.27 -3.12 0.73
C CYS A 39 -9.79 -3.33 1.09
N ALA A 40 -9.29 -4.56 0.93
CA ALA A 40 -7.85 -4.85 1.02
C ALA A 40 -7.09 -4.29 -0.19
N GLU A 41 -5.82 -3.93 -0.01
CA GLU A 41 -4.89 -3.58 -1.11
C GLU A 41 -5.33 -2.41 -2.02
N ILE A 42 -6.27 -1.58 -1.54
CA ILE A 42 -6.73 -0.37 -2.22
C ILE A 42 -6.08 0.87 -1.61
N GLU A 43 -5.55 1.71 -2.47
CA GLU A 43 -5.15 3.08 -2.15
C GLU A 43 -6.24 4.06 -2.59
N VAL A 44 -6.62 5.01 -1.73
CA VAL A 44 -7.36 6.21 -2.13
C VAL A 44 -6.36 7.30 -2.52
N ILE A 45 -6.41 7.76 -3.77
CA ILE A 45 -5.50 8.78 -4.30
C ILE A 45 -5.95 10.17 -3.84
N THR A 46 -5.10 10.85 -3.07
CA THR A 46 -5.38 12.19 -2.52
C THR A 46 -4.64 13.32 -3.25
N ASN A 47 -3.72 13.01 -4.15
CA ASN A 47 -2.99 14.02 -4.92
C ASN A 47 -3.96 14.75 -5.89
N PRO A 48 -4.20 16.07 -5.71
CA PRO A 48 -5.19 16.79 -6.50
C PRO A 48 -4.88 16.84 -8.00
N ASP A 49 -3.59 16.84 -8.38
CA ASP A 49 -3.20 16.82 -9.79
C ASP A 49 -3.39 15.44 -10.42
N ALA A 50 -3.26 14.36 -9.64
CA ALA A 50 -3.60 13.02 -10.10
C ALA A 50 -5.11 12.86 -10.28
N VAL A 51 -5.91 13.31 -9.30
CA VAL A 51 -7.37 13.30 -9.35
C VAL A 51 -7.88 14.10 -10.56
N ARG A 52 -7.42 15.35 -10.74
CA ARG A 52 -7.83 16.20 -11.88
C ARG A 52 -7.49 15.59 -13.25
N ARG A 53 -6.39 14.84 -13.36
CA ARG A 53 -6.06 14.12 -14.59
C ARG A 53 -7.00 12.95 -14.83
N ALA A 54 -7.30 12.18 -13.78
CA ALA A 54 -8.22 11.04 -13.87
C ALA A 54 -9.64 11.47 -14.24
N GLU A 55 -10.07 12.69 -13.90
CA GLU A 55 -11.39 13.23 -14.31
C GLU A 55 -11.57 13.31 -15.83
N THR A 56 -10.48 13.32 -16.60
CA THR A 56 -10.53 13.33 -18.07
C THR A 56 -10.56 11.92 -18.69
N TRP A 57 -10.42 10.89 -17.87
CA TRP A 57 -10.38 9.49 -18.29
C TRP A 57 -11.76 8.87 -18.14
N ASP A 58 -12.07 7.91 -19.01
CA ASP A 58 -13.31 7.12 -18.97
C ASP A 58 -13.12 5.92 -18.02
N LEU A 59 -12.93 6.22 -16.73
CA LEU A 59 -12.78 5.19 -15.69
C LEU A 59 -14.16 4.66 -15.27
N GLU A 60 -14.22 3.36 -14.98
CA GLU A 60 -15.40 2.75 -14.38
C GLU A 60 -15.70 3.37 -13.00
N GLU A 61 -16.98 3.64 -12.75
CA GLU A 61 -17.46 4.13 -11.47
C GLU A 61 -18.30 3.05 -10.78
N VAL A 62 -18.08 2.86 -9.47
CA VAL A 62 -18.76 1.85 -8.67
C VAL A 62 -19.12 2.44 -7.30
N HIS A 63 -20.24 2.04 -6.71
CA HIS A 63 -20.55 2.39 -5.33
C HIS A 63 -19.95 1.34 -4.38
N LEU A 64 -19.42 1.79 -3.23
CA LEU A 64 -18.79 0.89 -2.27
C LEU A 64 -19.75 -0.19 -1.74
N ASP A 65 -21.05 0.09 -1.72
CA ASP A 65 -22.14 -0.79 -1.30
C ASP A 65 -22.85 -1.52 -2.45
N ASP A 66 -22.36 -1.39 -3.69
CA ASP A 66 -22.92 -2.12 -4.83
C ASP A 66 -22.87 -3.64 -4.56
N PRO A 67 -23.92 -4.38 -4.97
CA PRO A 67 -23.96 -5.82 -4.80
C PRO A 67 -22.85 -6.52 -5.59
N ASP A 68 -22.44 -7.69 -5.12
CA ASP A 68 -21.51 -8.55 -5.86
C ASP A 68 -22.19 -9.20 -7.09
N PRO A 69 -21.45 -9.46 -8.18
CA PRO A 69 -20.04 -9.12 -8.40
C PRO A 69 -19.82 -7.71 -8.95
N ASN A 70 -18.76 -7.04 -8.51
CA ASN A 70 -18.26 -5.79 -9.04
C ASN A 70 -16.72 -5.72 -8.90
N PRO A 71 -16.04 -4.67 -9.41
CA PRO A 71 -14.57 -4.57 -9.35
C PRO A 71 -13.98 -4.63 -7.94
N LEU A 72 -14.75 -4.31 -6.89
CA LEU A 72 -14.32 -4.32 -5.50
C LEU A 72 -14.57 -5.66 -4.77
N SER A 73 -15.34 -6.58 -5.35
CA SER A 73 -15.75 -7.83 -4.69
C SER A 73 -14.58 -8.63 -4.11
N GLY A 74 -13.49 -8.77 -4.87
CA GLY A 74 -12.30 -9.50 -4.41
C GLY A 74 -11.62 -8.83 -3.22
N PHE A 75 -11.44 -7.51 -3.27
CA PHE A 75 -10.82 -6.73 -2.21
C PHE A 75 -11.66 -6.71 -0.93
N ARG A 76 -13.00 -6.66 -1.05
CA ARG A 76 -13.92 -6.78 0.08
C ARG A 76 -13.83 -8.16 0.73
N ALA A 77 -13.89 -9.23 -0.08
CA ALA A 77 -13.76 -10.60 0.43
C ALA A 77 -12.41 -10.85 1.12
N GLN A 78 -11.31 -10.33 0.57
CA GLN A 78 -9.99 -10.41 1.19
C GLN A 78 -9.95 -9.65 2.52
N ARG A 79 -10.50 -8.43 2.57
CA ARG A 79 -10.59 -7.64 3.80
C ARG A 79 -11.38 -8.37 4.88
N ASP A 80 -12.51 -8.97 4.52
CA ASP A 80 -13.33 -9.75 5.44
C ASP A 80 -12.58 -10.97 5.99
N ALA A 81 -11.83 -11.67 5.15
CA ALA A 81 -10.99 -12.78 5.57
C ALA A 81 -9.85 -12.34 6.51
N GLN A 82 -9.30 -11.14 6.34
CA GLN A 82 -8.26 -10.59 7.21
C GLN A 82 -8.81 -10.18 8.59
N ARG A 83 -10.03 -9.62 8.67
CA ARG A 83 -10.64 -9.12 9.93
C ARG A 83 -10.68 -10.15 11.06
N GLY A 84 -10.84 -11.44 10.72
CA GLY A 84 -10.88 -12.52 11.69
C GLY A 84 -9.50 -13.01 12.17
N GLN A 85 -8.41 -12.52 11.59
CA GLN A 85 -7.06 -13.04 11.84
C GLN A 85 -6.36 -12.29 12.99
N PRO A 86 -5.55 -12.98 13.80
CA PRO A 86 -4.68 -12.32 14.76
C PRO A 86 -3.74 -11.34 14.06
N GLY A 87 -3.64 -10.11 14.60
CA GLY A 87 -2.77 -9.07 14.03
C GLY A 87 -3.43 -8.19 12.97
N PHE A 88 -4.69 -8.42 12.60
CA PHE A 88 -5.43 -7.51 11.73
C PHE A 88 -5.38 -6.08 12.25
N ALA A 89 -5.03 -5.13 11.37
CA ALA A 89 -4.92 -3.70 11.71
C ALA A 89 -3.90 -3.35 12.80
N ALA A 90 -3.05 -4.29 13.25
CA ALA A 90 -2.15 -4.04 14.38
C ALA A 90 -1.05 -3.01 14.08
N LEU A 91 -0.78 -2.75 12.80
CA LEU A 91 0.22 -1.78 12.33
C LEU A 91 -0.38 -0.42 11.96
N VAL A 92 -1.71 -0.32 11.87
CA VAL A 92 -2.42 0.92 11.49
C VAL A 92 -2.18 2.00 12.55
N GLY A 93 -1.96 3.24 12.08
CA GLY A 93 -1.77 4.40 12.94
C GLY A 93 -0.39 4.50 13.60
N ARG A 94 0.53 3.56 13.35
CA ARG A 94 1.93 3.67 13.79
C ARG A 94 2.68 4.69 12.94
N ASP A 95 3.51 5.52 13.58
CA ASP A 95 4.34 6.48 12.85
C ASP A 95 5.35 5.80 11.92
N ARG A 96 5.90 4.66 12.35
CA ARG A 96 6.88 3.87 11.61
C ARG A 96 6.63 2.39 11.84
N VAL A 97 6.84 1.61 10.78
CA VAL A 97 6.81 0.15 10.81
C VAL A 97 8.11 -0.35 10.17
N TYR A 98 8.77 -1.31 10.81
CA TYR A 98 10.00 -1.89 10.28
C TYR A 98 9.75 -3.36 9.96
N LEU A 99 9.94 -3.75 8.71
CA LEU A 99 9.67 -5.10 8.23
C LEU A 99 10.96 -5.77 7.74
N ARG A 100 11.04 -7.09 7.93
CA ARG A 100 11.98 -7.97 7.24
C ARG A 100 11.20 -8.89 6.32
N TRP A 101 11.33 -8.66 5.02
CA TRP A 101 10.77 -9.54 4.02
C TRP A 101 11.50 -10.89 4.04
N PRO A 102 10.79 -12.01 3.83
CA PRO A 102 11.43 -13.31 3.69
C PRO A 102 12.45 -13.31 2.54
N GLU A 103 13.39 -14.24 2.63
CA GLU A 103 14.41 -14.47 1.60
C GLU A 103 13.73 -14.85 0.27
N PHE A 104 14.13 -14.16 -0.81
CA PHE A 104 13.70 -14.49 -2.16
C PHE A 104 14.52 -15.66 -2.73
N GLU A 105 14.13 -16.20 -3.89
CA GLU A 105 14.83 -17.34 -4.52
C GLU A 105 16.32 -17.06 -4.82
N ASP A 106 16.71 -15.79 -4.94
CA ASP A 106 18.09 -15.35 -5.15
C ASP A 106 18.92 -15.21 -3.85
N GLY A 107 18.30 -15.49 -2.70
CA GLY A 107 18.92 -15.37 -1.38
C GLY A 107 18.99 -13.95 -0.84
N ALA A 108 18.34 -12.98 -1.49
CA ALA A 108 18.29 -11.60 -1.01
C ALA A 108 17.24 -11.44 0.10
N VAL A 109 17.58 -10.65 1.11
CA VAL A 109 16.68 -10.22 2.19
C VAL A 109 16.46 -8.72 2.11
N PHE A 110 15.21 -8.31 2.24
CA PHE A 110 14.85 -6.90 2.22
C PHE A 110 14.37 -6.45 3.61
N LEU A 111 14.99 -5.41 4.14
CA LEU A 111 14.50 -4.71 5.30
C LEU A 111 13.85 -3.41 4.84
N MET A 112 12.67 -3.09 5.34
CA MET A 112 11.92 -1.89 4.94
C MET A 112 11.51 -1.09 6.17
N GLU A 113 11.64 0.23 6.07
CA GLU A 113 10.93 1.16 6.94
C GLU A 113 9.74 1.74 6.16
N LEU A 114 8.54 1.58 6.71
CA LEU A 114 7.32 2.13 6.18
C LEU A 114 6.87 3.35 6.99
N GLY A 115 6.26 4.31 6.29
CA GLY A 115 5.54 5.43 6.89
C GLY A 115 4.15 5.02 7.40
N PRO A 116 3.41 5.97 8.00
CA PRO A 116 2.08 5.72 8.56
C PRO A 116 1.02 5.40 7.52
N ASP A 117 1.28 5.73 6.25
CA ASP A 117 0.45 5.43 5.09
C ASP A 117 0.87 4.13 4.37
N GLY A 118 1.83 3.38 4.94
CA GLY A 118 2.35 2.14 4.36
C GLY A 118 3.40 2.33 3.26
N ARG A 119 3.75 3.57 2.87
CA ARG A 119 4.78 3.80 1.85
C ARG A 119 6.17 3.52 2.38
N ARG A 120 7.04 2.94 1.54
CA ARG A 120 8.45 2.75 1.88
C ARG A 120 9.15 4.10 2.00
N LEU A 121 9.84 4.31 3.11
CA LEU A 121 10.71 5.47 3.34
C LEU A 121 12.18 5.13 3.09
N ARG A 122 12.58 3.94 3.55
CA ARG A 122 13.94 3.42 3.45
C ARG A 122 13.90 1.90 3.24
N GLN A 123 14.87 1.38 2.48
CA GLN A 123 15.06 -0.05 2.30
C GLN A 123 16.53 -0.41 2.39
N VAL A 124 16.82 -1.58 2.95
CA VAL A 124 18.12 -2.25 2.88
C VAL A 124 17.93 -3.59 2.19
N GLU A 125 18.61 -3.78 1.06
CA GLU A 125 18.74 -5.07 0.40
C GLU A 125 20.05 -5.72 0.87
N ILE A 126 19.95 -6.92 1.43
CA ILE A 126 21.09 -7.71 1.92
C ILE A 126 21.21 -8.92 1.00
N GLY A 127 22.28 -8.96 0.20
CA GLY A 127 22.54 -10.09 -0.69
C GLY A 127 23.06 -11.33 0.05
N PRO A 128 23.10 -12.50 -0.62
CA PRO A 128 23.50 -13.77 0.00
C PRO A 128 24.95 -13.78 0.52
N GLY A 129 25.82 -12.93 -0.03
CA GLY A 129 27.20 -12.75 0.43
C GLY A 129 27.37 -11.78 1.61
N GLY A 130 26.27 -11.27 2.18
CA GLY A 130 26.29 -10.30 3.29
C GLY A 130 26.55 -8.85 2.89
N GLY A 131 26.80 -8.57 1.60
CA GLY A 131 26.84 -7.21 1.08
C GLY A 131 25.46 -6.56 1.16
N ALA A 132 25.40 -5.29 1.57
CA ALA A 132 24.15 -4.58 1.76
C ALA A 132 24.12 -3.24 1.02
N VAL A 133 23.01 -2.99 0.33
CA VAL A 133 22.71 -1.77 -0.42
C VAL A 133 21.50 -1.09 0.18
N LYS A 134 21.53 0.25 0.24
CA LYS A 134 20.39 1.04 0.72
C LYS A 134 19.83 1.98 -0.33
N THR A 135 18.51 2.13 -0.28
CA THR A 135 17.70 3.03 -1.10
C THR A 135 16.70 3.82 -0.24
N SER A 136 16.33 5.00 -0.71
CA SER A 136 15.37 5.90 -0.09
C SER A 136 14.28 6.33 -1.08
N VAL A 137 13.32 7.15 -0.62
CA VAL A 137 12.17 7.60 -1.42
C VAL A 137 12.54 8.14 -2.80
N GLU A 138 13.72 8.75 -2.94
CA GLU A 138 14.19 9.32 -4.21
C GLU A 138 14.59 8.25 -5.25
N ASP A 139 14.78 7.00 -4.82
CA ASP A 139 15.17 5.89 -5.67
C ASP A 139 13.94 5.13 -6.24
N TRP A 140 12.71 5.47 -5.81
CA TRP A 140 11.47 4.82 -6.26
C TRP A 140 10.53 5.80 -6.98
N PRO A 141 10.52 5.80 -8.33
CA PRO A 141 9.56 6.62 -9.08
C PRO A 141 8.11 6.16 -8.86
N PHE A 142 7.91 4.90 -8.49
CA PHE A 142 6.63 4.31 -8.10
C PHE A 142 6.79 3.64 -6.74
N ASN A 143 5.99 4.07 -5.76
CA ASN A 143 6.10 3.61 -4.37
C ASN A 143 4.72 3.37 -3.77
N ALA A 144 4.01 2.38 -4.31
CA ALA A 144 2.72 1.97 -3.77
C ALA A 144 2.85 1.55 -2.29
N PRO A 145 1.83 1.87 -1.48
CA PRO A 145 1.82 1.55 -0.06
C PRO A 145 1.58 0.06 0.17
N PHE A 146 2.16 -0.45 1.26
CA PHE A 146 1.76 -1.72 1.83
C PHE A 146 0.48 -1.53 2.65
N ASP A 147 -0.46 -2.48 2.58
CA ASP A 147 -1.69 -2.42 3.36
C ASP A 147 -1.41 -2.73 4.84
N LEU A 148 -1.29 -1.70 5.69
CA LEU A 148 -0.98 -1.85 7.11
C LEU A 148 -2.05 -2.59 7.92
N HIS A 149 -3.20 -2.89 7.33
CA HIS A 149 -4.17 -3.77 7.96
C HIS A 149 -3.89 -5.25 7.78
N ASP A 150 -3.07 -5.60 6.79
CA ASP A 150 -2.79 -6.99 6.49
C ASP A 150 -2.04 -7.66 7.66
N PRO A 151 -2.64 -8.66 8.32
CA PRO A 151 -2.03 -9.35 9.46
C PRO A 151 -0.70 -10.03 9.10
N GLN A 152 -0.45 -10.34 7.81
CA GLN A 152 0.79 -11.00 7.39
C GLN A 152 2.04 -10.20 7.78
N TYR A 153 1.96 -8.86 7.75
CA TYR A 153 3.10 -8.00 8.03
C TYR A 153 3.50 -7.98 9.50
N VAL A 154 2.59 -8.34 10.41
CA VAL A 154 2.90 -8.44 11.84
C VAL A 154 3.96 -9.52 12.08
N ALA A 155 3.89 -10.64 11.37
CA ALA A 155 4.89 -11.71 11.48
C ALA A 155 6.26 -11.34 10.89
N MET A 156 6.30 -10.27 10.08
CA MET A 156 7.52 -9.77 9.43
C MET A 156 8.15 -8.60 10.20
N GLU A 157 7.49 -8.11 11.26
CA GLU A 157 7.96 -6.95 12.02
C GLU A 157 9.32 -7.23 12.68
N ILE A 158 10.22 -6.27 12.57
CA ILE A 158 11.52 -6.25 13.24
C ILE A 158 11.66 -5.00 14.12
N GLY A 159 12.65 -5.01 15.01
CA GLY A 159 12.98 -3.85 15.81
C GLY A 159 13.57 -2.72 14.96
N ARG A 160 13.29 -1.47 15.36
CA ARG A 160 13.94 -0.27 14.80
C ARG A 160 15.47 -0.39 14.85
N ASP A 161 16.02 -0.83 15.97
CA ASP A 161 17.46 -0.90 16.18
C ASP A 161 18.13 -1.88 15.20
N ASP A 162 17.47 -3.00 14.88
CA ASP A 162 17.95 -3.97 13.89
C ASP A 162 17.98 -3.35 12.49
N PHE A 163 16.93 -2.60 12.12
CA PHE A 163 16.87 -1.88 10.86
C PHE A 163 17.96 -0.80 10.77
N GLU A 164 18.09 0.06 11.77
CA GLU A 164 19.07 1.15 11.77
C GLU A 164 20.51 0.61 11.73
N ALA A 165 20.79 -0.47 12.46
CA ALA A 165 22.09 -1.13 12.41
C ALA A 165 22.42 -1.64 10.99
N ALA A 166 21.44 -2.22 10.28
CA ALA A 166 21.63 -2.63 8.89
C ALA A 166 21.78 -1.42 7.95
N TRP A 167 20.97 -0.38 8.13
CA TRP A 167 21.01 0.86 7.35
C TRP A 167 22.36 1.58 7.42
N HIS A 168 22.97 1.62 8.61
CA HIS A 168 24.29 2.23 8.80
C HIS A 168 25.42 1.45 8.15
N ARG A 169 25.32 0.10 8.11
CA ARG A 169 26.31 -0.77 7.45
C ARG A 169 26.15 -0.80 5.93
N ALA A 170 24.95 -0.54 5.42
CA ALA A 170 24.65 -0.59 3.99
C ALA A 170 25.25 0.61 3.23
N HIS A 171 25.75 0.32 2.04
CA HIS A 171 26.29 1.32 1.13
C HIS A 171 25.19 1.85 0.21
N ARG A 172 25.28 3.10 -0.23
CA ARG A 172 24.29 3.65 -1.17
C ARG A 172 24.44 2.97 -2.52
N LYS A 173 23.32 2.62 -3.16
CA LYS A 173 23.33 2.09 -4.53
C LYS A 173 24.01 3.10 -5.45
N PRO A 174 25.03 2.72 -6.24
CA PRO A 174 25.59 3.59 -7.26
C PRO A 174 24.47 3.98 -8.24
N LYS A 175 24.39 5.27 -8.59
CA LYS A 175 23.52 5.71 -9.68
C LYS A 175 24.13 5.21 -10.99
N GLY A 176 23.43 4.30 -11.67
CA GLY A 176 23.76 3.86 -13.02
C GLY A 176 23.51 4.93 -14.06
#